data_AF-A0A9N8EXG3-F1
#
_entry.id   AF-A0A9N8EXG3-F1
#
_cell.length_a   1.000
_cell.length_b   1.000
_cell.length_c   1.000
_cell.angle_alpha   90.00
_cell.angle_beta   90.00
_cell.angle_gamma   90.00
#
_symmetry.space_group_name_H-M   'P 1'
#
loop_
_entity.id
_entity.type
_entity.pdbx_description
1 polymer ?
#
loop_
_entity_poly.entity_id
_entity_poly.type
_entity_poly.pdbx_seq_one_letter_code
_entity_poly.pdbx_strand_id
1 'polypeptide(L)'
;MTRISLLFTILLVVGYASAFQPISRLTPLASSSSSTRLLAAELVDHAVVEESASFLSNIPILDAVLHEPVVWSSLCMLSIVSLLLTWEESVKNIRKGLPEPLMPVLDSMLAEVGGLGFIGLFLSTFVTGGLLGGMVENLSESFLGNEEILLETFEFLHTAFFQIGVGFFVVAGLTVADVLWEINKLSDITNLSTLDTDGDGEVSLSELADALGCGAVVLDENGDGQLDEDECTNALRQFPTPNVWERLWGSTQQDVSAEALVIREQMIRKFDLPADFEVETYIGKVFGHNLDEIVELSPVTWLPLIPLFALANSIDLSHDVVSAASSNGFVTAGEFITNPWVVYSRIVLQIMTLVWSLFNYWKLTSIKNMLVATLVRAGGPTGPAILLRPRFYDDELRAQFNSSPGWAAPIERALTKGRPARNIQEELFGAAGADGPALYRNSIKFHTWLCVAQIVFMTSEIVLRDVNALLAESTVMAHPEAVFPEEIFFGFFVAVSIGQLALAPRTFLSYSACTSIELMTKEWALKAALEESKIEEWKEEQGDDDEAFGLVGYRKSLQEGVTNLATYDGPILMPPANNDGSSAANGNPAATEKETTNAQL
;
A
#
# COMPACT_ATOMS: atom_id res chain seq x y z
N MET A 1 18.64 -20.87 17.61
CA MET A 1 18.21 -20.53 16.23
C MET A 1 19.39 -20.29 15.28
N THR A 2 20.44 -19.56 15.67
CA THR A 2 21.60 -19.23 14.79
C THR A 2 22.37 -20.42 14.20
N ARG A 3 22.50 -21.55 14.91
CA ARG A 3 23.24 -22.73 14.39
C ARG A 3 22.46 -23.60 13.40
N ILE A 4 21.14 -23.69 13.56
CA ILE A 4 20.25 -24.40 12.62
C ILE A 4 20.04 -23.54 11.37
N SER A 5 19.88 -22.22 11.54
CA SER A 5 19.82 -21.27 10.43
C SER A 5 21.12 -21.28 9.61
N LEU A 6 22.31 -21.29 10.26
CA LEU A 6 23.59 -21.40 9.55
C LEU A 6 23.75 -22.72 8.78
N LEU A 7 23.34 -23.86 9.37
CA LEU A 7 23.37 -25.15 8.69
C LEU A 7 22.41 -25.17 7.48
N PHE A 8 21.24 -24.52 7.62
CA PHE A 8 20.24 -24.39 6.57
C PHE A 8 20.73 -23.46 5.44
N THR A 9 21.37 -22.33 5.77
CA THR A 9 22.02 -21.45 4.79
C THR A 9 23.16 -22.16 4.07
N ILE A 10 23.98 -22.94 4.77
CA ILE A 10 25.05 -23.73 4.15
C ILE A 10 24.46 -24.79 3.21
N LEU A 11 23.39 -25.50 3.61
CA LEU A 11 22.75 -26.51 2.77
C LEU A 11 22.00 -25.89 1.57
N LEU A 12 21.39 -24.72 1.72
CA LEU A 12 20.78 -23.96 0.63
C LEU A 12 21.85 -23.45 -0.35
N VAL A 13 22.94 -22.86 0.14
CA VAL A 13 24.04 -22.33 -0.69
C VAL A 13 24.77 -23.46 -1.41
N VAL A 14 25.03 -24.59 -0.73
CA VAL A 14 25.67 -25.77 -1.34
C VAL A 14 24.73 -26.46 -2.34
N GLY A 15 23.43 -26.55 -2.04
CA GLY A 15 22.42 -27.08 -2.96
C GLY A 15 22.27 -26.21 -4.22
N TYR A 16 22.22 -24.88 -4.04
CA TYR A 16 22.12 -23.92 -5.14
C TYR A 16 23.38 -23.90 -6.01
N ALA A 17 24.57 -24.02 -5.40
CA ALA A 17 25.84 -24.13 -6.13
C ALA A 17 25.99 -25.47 -6.88
N SER A 18 25.36 -26.55 -6.40
CA SER A 18 25.41 -27.85 -7.07
C SER A 18 24.42 -28.00 -8.23
N ALA A 19 23.33 -27.22 -8.23
CA ALA A 19 22.32 -27.23 -9.30
C ALA A 19 22.73 -26.41 -10.54
N PHE A 20 23.69 -25.48 -10.40
CA PHE A 20 24.21 -24.65 -11.48
C PHE A 20 25.69 -24.99 -11.78
N GLN A 21 25.93 -26.03 -12.57
CA GLN A 21 27.21 -26.16 -13.29
C GLN A 21 27.09 -25.59 -14.70
N PRO A 22 27.92 -24.62 -15.12
CA PRO A 22 28.16 -24.36 -16.53
C PRO A 22 29.49 -24.97 -16.99
N ILE A 23 29.36 -25.77 -18.05
CA ILE A 23 30.25 -26.00 -19.20
C ILE A 23 31.64 -25.35 -19.10
N SER A 24 32.66 -26.18 -18.90
CA SER A 24 34.07 -25.83 -18.94
C SER A 24 34.59 -25.73 -20.38
N ARG A 25 34.99 -24.53 -20.82
CA ARG A 25 36.02 -24.28 -21.85
C ARG A 25 36.39 -22.78 -21.90
N LEU A 26 37.35 -22.36 -21.07
CA LEU A 26 37.98 -21.05 -21.20
C LEU A 26 39.24 -21.14 -22.08
N THR A 27 39.26 -20.33 -23.13
CA THR A 27 40.46 -20.00 -23.93
C THR A 27 41.06 -18.71 -23.38
N PRO A 28 42.39 -18.59 -23.14
CA PRO A 28 42.94 -17.40 -22.55
C PRO A 28 43.16 -16.30 -23.60
N LEU A 29 42.57 -15.11 -23.38
CA LEU A 29 42.95 -13.87 -24.04
C LEU A 29 43.52 -12.87 -23.03
N ALA A 30 44.60 -12.21 -23.43
CA ALA A 30 45.47 -11.42 -22.56
C ALA A 30 45.14 -9.91 -22.59
N SER A 31 45.44 -9.27 -21.45
CA SER A 31 45.82 -7.86 -21.22
C SER A 31 44.74 -6.83 -20.81
N SER A 32 44.70 -6.48 -19.52
CA SER A 32 45.08 -5.14 -18.99
C SER A 32 45.05 -5.14 -17.44
N SER A 33 45.88 -4.32 -16.81
CA SER A 33 46.49 -4.59 -15.48
C SER A 33 45.81 -3.96 -14.25
N SER A 34 44.51 -3.67 -14.30
CA SER A 34 43.76 -3.14 -13.14
C SER A 34 42.55 -3.97 -12.72
N SER A 35 41.99 -4.82 -13.60
CA SER A 35 40.90 -5.76 -13.26
C SER A 35 41.38 -7.07 -12.61
N THR A 36 42.69 -7.31 -12.53
CA THR A 36 43.27 -8.56 -12.05
C THR A 36 43.11 -8.82 -10.55
N ARG A 37 42.85 -7.80 -9.73
CA ARG A 37 42.67 -8.01 -8.27
C ARG A 37 41.26 -8.45 -7.88
N LEU A 38 40.25 -8.01 -8.62
CA LEU A 38 38.85 -8.41 -8.37
C LEU A 38 38.60 -9.81 -8.96
N LEU A 39 39.09 -10.06 -10.18
CA LEU A 39 39.14 -11.39 -10.79
C LEU A 39 39.95 -12.40 -9.97
N ALA A 40 41.02 -12.00 -9.30
CA ALA A 40 41.79 -12.92 -8.44
C ALA A 40 41.06 -13.31 -7.16
N ALA A 41 40.21 -12.44 -6.61
CA ALA A 41 39.37 -12.80 -5.46
C ALA A 41 38.25 -13.77 -5.87
N GLU A 42 37.65 -13.53 -7.04
CA GLU A 42 36.58 -14.36 -7.61
C GLU A 42 37.09 -15.73 -8.09
N LEU A 43 38.28 -15.77 -8.69
CA LEU A 43 38.98 -17.01 -9.05
C LEU A 43 39.41 -17.83 -7.83
N VAL A 44 39.72 -17.16 -6.70
CA VAL A 44 40.05 -17.85 -5.44
C VAL A 44 38.78 -18.46 -4.84
N ASP A 45 37.65 -17.77 -4.83
CA ASP A 45 36.38 -18.33 -4.34
C ASP A 45 35.89 -19.50 -5.22
N HIS A 46 35.99 -19.37 -6.56
CA HIS A 46 35.65 -20.47 -7.46
C HIS A 46 36.57 -21.69 -7.30
N ALA A 47 37.89 -21.47 -7.16
CA ALA A 47 38.83 -22.57 -6.94
C ALA A 47 38.59 -23.26 -5.60
N VAL A 48 38.23 -22.52 -4.55
CA VAL A 48 37.88 -23.09 -3.23
C VAL A 48 36.60 -23.91 -3.31
N VAL A 49 35.59 -23.48 -4.09
CA VAL A 49 34.35 -24.24 -4.28
C VAL A 49 34.59 -25.51 -5.12
N GLU A 50 35.38 -25.45 -6.20
CA GLU A 50 35.73 -26.63 -6.99
C GLU A 50 36.61 -27.63 -6.21
N GLU A 51 37.59 -27.14 -5.44
CA GLU A 51 38.43 -27.97 -4.58
C GLU A 51 37.59 -28.63 -3.47
N SER A 52 36.62 -27.91 -2.92
CA SER A 52 35.67 -28.46 -1.94
C SER A 52 34.73 -29.50 -2.57
N ALA A 53 34.20 -29.24 -3.78
CA ALA A 53 33.32 -30.17 -4.49
C ALA A 53 34.06 -31.45 -4.91
N SER A 54 35.28 -31.32 -5.43
CA SER A 54 36.14 -32.45 -5.80
C SER A 54 36.64 -33.23 -4.57
N PHE A 55 36.90 -32.56 -3.46
CA PHE A 55 37.21 -33.22 -2.19
C PHE A 55 36.03 -34.04 -1.68
N LEU A 56 34.81 -33.49 -1.74
CA LEU A 56 33.58 -34.18 -1.33
C LEU A 56 33.27 -35.37 -2.26
N SER A 57 33.48 -35.25 -3.58
CA SER A 57 33.26 -36.34 -4.54
C SER A 57 34.29 -37.47 -4.41
N ASN A 58 35.46 -37.20 -3.84
CA ASN A 58 36.49 -38.22 -3.60
C ASN A 58 36.22 -39.11 -2.37
N ILE A 59 35.14 -38.86 -1.62
CA ILE A 59 34.71 -39.71 -0.50
C ILE A 59 33.66 -40.70 -1.06
N PRO A 60 34.00 -41.99 -1.30
CA PRO A 60 33.11 -42.93 -2.00
C PRO A 60 31.76 -43.14 -1.31
N ILE A 61 31.75 -42.98 0.01
CA ILE A 61 30.53 -43.08 0.82
C ILE A 61 29.62 -41.88 0.61
N LEU A 62 30.19 -40.67 0.49
CA LEU A 62 29.40 -39.47 0.26
C LEU A 62 28.84 -39.45 -1.15
N ASP A 63 29.63 -39.89 -2.13
CA ASP A 63 29.18 -40.07 -3.52
C ASP A 63 28.02 -41.06 -3.62
N ALA A 64 28.12 -42.21 -2.95
CA ALA A 64 27.02 -43.18 -2.88
C ALA A 64 25.76 -42.61 -2.20
N VAL A 65 25.91 -41.79 -1.16
CA VAL A 65 24.79 -41.15 -0.44
C VAL A 65 24.15 -40.02 -1.26
N LEU A 66 24.94 -39.23 -1.98
CA LEU A 66 24.45 -38.13 -2.81
C LEU A 66 23.77 -38.62 -4.09
N HIS A 67 24.03 -39.84 -4.56
CA HIS A 67 23.32 -40.42 -5.71
C HIS A 67 22.04 -41.16 -5.34
N GLU A 68 21.74 -41.34 -4.04
CA GLU A 68 20.52 -42.02 -3.59
C GLU A 68 19.31 -41.08 -3.66
N PRO A 69 18.29 -41.35 -4.50
CA PRO A 69 17.11 -40.49 -4.63
C PRO A 69 16.34 -40.30 -3.31
N VAL A 70 16.42 -41.30 -2.42
CA VAL A 70 15.80 -41.27 -1.09
C VAL A 70 16.41 -40.18 -0.21
N VAL A 71 17.71 -39.90 -0.34
CA VAL A 71 18.39 -38.86 0.44
C VAL A 71 17.91 -37.49 0.02
N TRP A 72 17.87 -37.20 -1.28
CA TRP A 72 17.34 -35.94 -1.81
C TRP A 72 15.87 -35.75 -1.46
N SER A 73 15.06 -36.80 -1.61
CA SER A 73 13.64 -36.75 -1.24
C SER A 73 13.47 -36.42 0.25
N SER A 74 14.29 -37.03 1.12
CA SER A 74 14.28 -36.78 2.56
C SER A 74 14.75 -35.36 2.90
N LEU A 75 15.78 -34.86 2.22
CA LEU A 75 16.28 -33.48 2.39
C LEU A 75 15.25 -32.45 1.92
N CYS A 76 14.59 -32.67 0.78
CA CYS A 76 13.50 -31.82 0.30
C CYS A 76 12.33 -31.81 1.28
N MET A 77 11.91 -32.98 1.77
CA MET A 77 10.84 -33.08 2.79
C MET A 77 11.24 -32.38 4.09
N LEU A 78 12.47 -32.56 4.57
CA LEU A 78 12.98 -31.89 5.76
C LEU A 78 13.03 -30.37 5.58
N SER A 79 13.41 -29.91 4.38
CA SER A 79 13.44 -28.49 4.01
C SER A 79 12.05 -27.89 4.04
N ILE A 80 11.07 -28.55 3.42
CA ILE A 80 9.67 -28.13 3.42
C ILE A 80 9.13 -28.04 4.86
N VAL A 81 9.35 -29.09 5.68
CA VAL A 81 8.92 -29.07 7.10
C VAL A 81 9.59 -27.95 7.89
N SER A 82 10.89 -27.72 7.67
CA SER A 82 11.64 -26.64 8.32
C SER A 82 11.13 -25.25 7.92
N LEU A 83 10.76 -25.08 6.64
CA LEU A 83 10.19 -23.84 6.13
C LEU A 83 8.79 -23.60 6.71
N LEU A 84 7.95 -24.63 6.81
CA LEU A 84 6.63 -24.55 7.46
C LEU A 84 6.73 -24.18 8.94
N LEU A 85 7.66 -24.78 9.68
CA LEU A 85 7.91 -24.45 11.08
C LEU A 85 8.41 -23.01 11.24
N THR A 86 9.31 -22.58 10.35
CA THR A 86 9.83 -21.21 10.34
C THR A 86 8.72 -20.21 10.02
N TRP A 87 7.86 -20.51 9.04
CA TRP A 87 6.70 -19.71 8.69
C TRP A 87 5.72 -19.57 9.85
N GLU A 88 5.35 -20.67 10.51
CA GLU A 88 4.44 -20.65 11.66
C GLU A 88 5.00 -19.79 12.81
N GLU A 89 6.28 -19.94 13.12
CA GLU A 89 6.95 -19.15 14.15
C GLU A 89 7.05 -17.67 13.77
N SER A 90 7.35 -17.35 12.51
CA SER A 90 7.33 -15.98 11.99
C SER A 90 5.94 -15.36 12.11
N VAL A 91 4.88 -16.05 11.72
CA VAL A 91 3.49 -15.57 11.86
C VAL A 91 3.15 -15.32 13.33
N LYS A 92 3.50 -16.23 14.24
CA LYS A 92 3.30 -16.04 15.69
C LYS A 92 4.03 -14.81 16.21
N ASN A 93 5.27 -14.58 15.78
CA ASN A 93 6.05 -13.43 16.22
C ASN A 93 5.49 -12.12 15.67
N ILE A 94 5.05 -12.09 14.40
CA ILE A 94 4.38 -10.94 13.81
C ILE A 94 3.07 -10.64 14.55
N ARG A 95 2.22 -11.66 14.80
CA ARG A 95 0.96 -11.49 15.54
C ARG A 95 1.14 -10.96 16.96
N LYS A 96 2.27 -11.25 17.62
CA LYS A 96 2.58 -10.72 18.95
C LYS A 96 3.05 -9.27 18.93
N GLY A 97 3.69 -8.84 17.83
CA GLY A 97 4.22 -7.48 17.69
C GLY A 97 3.27 -6.50 17.00
N LEU A 98 2.20 -6.99 16.38
CA LEU A 98 1.22 -6.14 15.69
C LEU A 98 0.18 -5.59 16.68
N PRO A 99 -0.18 -4.30 16.58
CA PRO A 99 -1.35 -3.75 17.25
C PRO A 99 -2.64 -4.46 16.82
N GLU A 100 -3.58 -4.58 17.76
CA GLU A 100 -4.88 -5.24 17.54
C GLU A 100 -5.63 -4.75 16.28
N PRO A 101 -5.66 -3.43 15.97
CA PRO A 101 -6.32 -2.93 14.76
C PRO A 101 -5.82 -3.50 13.42
N LEU A 102 -4.58 -4.01 13.38
CA LEU A 102 -3.96 -4.53 12.17
C LEU A 102 -3.99 -6.05 12.08
N MET A 103 -4.47 -6.74 13.10
CA MET A 103 -4.62 -8.19 13.09
C MET A 103 -5.49 -8.69 11.92
N PRO A 104 -6.64 -8.05 11.59
CA PRO A 104 -7.42 -8.42 10.41
C PRO A 104 -6.61 -8.31 9.11
N VAL A 105 -5.82 -7.24 8.96
CA VAL A 105 -4.97 -7.01 7.78
C VAL A 105 -3.99 -8.16 7.60
N LEU A 106 -3.29 -8.55 8.67
CA LEU A 106 -2.35 -9.66 8.64
C LEU A 106 -3.04 -10.97 8.30
N ASP A 107 -4.21 -11.24 8.90
CA ASP A 107 -4.96 -12.47 8.65
C ASP A 107 -5.47 -12.55 7.20
N SER A 108 -5.95 -11.45 6.65
CA SER A 108 -6.31 -11.31 5.23
C SER A 108 -5.09 -11.56 4.34
N MET A 109 -3.95 -10.94 4.63
CA MET A 109 -2.71 -11.15 3.87
C MET A 109 -2.24 -12.61 3.90
N LEU A 110 -2.30 -13.28 5.06
CA LEU A 110 -1.93 -14.69 5.21
C LEU A 110 -2.91 -15.62 4.49
N ALA A 111 -4.21 -15.31 4.52
CA ALA A 111 -5.23 -16.05 3.80
C ALA A 111 -5.01 -15.98 2.28
N GLU A 112 -4.66 -14.79 1.74
CA GLU A 112 -4.37 -14.60 0.32
C GLU A 112 -3.12 -15.38 -0.13
N VAL A 113 -2.02 -15.31 0.64
CA VAL A 113 -0.81 -16.10 0.36
C VAL A 113 -1.10 -17.59 0.39
N GLY A 114 -1.90 -18.05 1.36
CA GLY A 114 -2.37 -19.43 1.44
C GLY A 114 -3.22 -19.82 0.24
N GLY A 115 -4.13 -18.95 -0.21
CA GLY A 115 -4.98 -19.15 -1.38
C GLY A 115 -4.17 -19.27 -2.67
N LEU A 116 -3.20 -18.39 -2.90
CA LEU A 116 -2.29 -18.45 -4.04
C LEU A 116 -1.42 -19.71 -4.05
N GLY A 117 -0.90 -20.10 -2.88
CA GLY A 117 -0.16 -21.35 -2.72
C GLY A 117 -1.03 -22.58 -3.01
N PHE A 118 -2.29 -22.58 -2.56
CA PHE A 118 -3.25 -23.64 -2.84
C PHE A 118 -3.59 -23.74 -4.33
N ILE A 119 -3.80 -22.61 -5.02
CA ILE A 119 -4.02 -22.59 -6.48
C ILE A 119 -2.81 -23.20 -7.20
N GLY A 120 -1.59 -22.91 -6.75
CA GLY A 120 -0.39 -23.51 -7.31
C GLY A 120 -0.29 -25.01 -7.15
N LEU A 121 -0.54 -25.49 -5.93
CA LEU A 121 -0.61 -26.92 -5.67
C LEU A 121 -1.70 -27.60 -6.51
N PHE A 122 -2.86 -26.95 -6.66
CA PHE A 122 -3.94 -27.46 -7.50
C PHE A 122 -3.53 -27.55 -8.97
N LEU A 123 -2.95 -26.49 -9.55
CA LEU A 123 -2.49 -26.48 -10.93
C LEU A 123 -1.41 -27.54 -11.17
N SER A 124 -0.40 -27.60 -10.31
CA SER A 124 0.67 -28.61 -10.43
C SER A 124 0.13 -30.04 -10.32
N THR A 125 -0.75 -30.32 -9.35
CA THR A 125 -1.24 -31.68 -9.10
C THR A 125 -2.28 -32.13 -10.12
N PHE A 126 -3.22 -31.26 -10.49
CA PHE A 126 -4.38 -31.64 -11.32
C PHE A 126 -4.20 -31.35 -12.80
N VAL A 127 -3.44 -30.30 -13.14
CA VAL A 127 -3.18 -29.92 -14.54
C VAL A 127 -1.90 -30.57 -15.02
N THR A 128 -0.75 -30.35 -14.38
CA THR A 128 0.54 -30.86 -14.89
C THR A 128 0.71 -32.37 -14.72
N GLY A 129 0.26 -32.94 -13.59
CA GLY A 129 0.41 -34.37 -13.29
C GLY A 129 -0.88 -35.19 -13.22
N GLY A 130 -2.03 -34.58 -13.50
CA GLY A 130 -3.33 -35.09 -13.07
C GLY A 130 -4.34 -35.37 -14.17
N LEU A 131 -5.58 -35.62 -13.74
CA LEU A 131 -6.71 -35.97 -14.61
C LEU A 131 -7.05 -34.92 -15.67
N LEU A 132 -6.70 -33.64 -15.44
CA LEU A 132 -6.99 -32.55 -16.37
C LEU A 132 -5.86 -32.33 -17.38
N GLY A 133 -4.66 -32.87 -17.16
CA GLY A 133 -3.52 -32.71 -18.06
C GLY A 133 -3.85 -33.13 -19.48
N GLY A 134 -4.36 -34.36 -19.66
CA GLY A 134 -4.80 -34.82 -20.98
C GLY A 134 -5.91 -33.98 -21.61
N MET A 135 -6.79 -33.34 -20.83
CA MET A 135 -7.80 -32.44 -21.40
C MET A 135 -7.17 -31.13 -21.89
N VAL A 136 -6.21 -30.58 -21.14
CA VAL A 136 -5.47 -29.35 -21.48
C VAL A 136 -4.54 -29.59 -22.67
N GLU A 137 -3.82 -30.70 -22.71
CA GLU A 137 -3.00 -31.15 -23.83
C GLU A 137 -3.82 -31.26 -25.12
N ASN A 138 -4.95 -31.98 -25.09
CA ASN A 138 -5.84 -32.10 -26.24
C ASN A 138 -6.39 -30.74 -26.71
N LEU A 139 -6.66 -29.82 -25.78
CA LEU A 139 -7.11 -28.47 -26.11
C LEU A 139 -5.97 -27.67 -26.75
N SER A 140 -4.77 -27.76 -26.19
CA SER A 140 -3.56 -27.12 -26.72
C SER A 140 -3.25 -27.62 -28.13
N GLU A 141 -3.26 -28.94 -28.35
CA GLU A 141 -3.03 -29.53 -29.67
C GLU A 141 -4.10 -29.07 -30.68
N SER A 142 -5.38 -29.07 -30.27
CA SER A 142 -6.51 -28.69 -31.14
C SER A 142 -6.49 -27.22 -31.57
N PHE A 143 -6.13 -26.30 -30.67
CA PHE A 143 -6.15 -24.86 -30.95
C PHE A 143 -4.80 -24.28 -31.37
N LEU A 144 -3.70 -24.80 -30.85
CA LEU A 144 -2.35 -24.25 -31.00
C LEU A 144 -1.42 -25.17 -31.81
N GLY A 145 -1.82 -26.43 -32.07
CA GLY A 145 -1.03 -27.38 -32.83
C GLY A 145 0.15 -27.99 -32.07
N ASN A 146 0.23 -27.74 -30.76
CA ASN A 146 1.24 -28.29 -29.86
C ASN A 146 0.61 -28.57 -28.49
N GLU A 147 0.81 -29.77 -27.96
CA GLU A 147 0.23 -30.23 -26.68
C GLU A 147 0.80 -29.49 -25.45
N GLU A 148 2.04 -28.99 -25.52
CA GLU A 148 2.77 -28.45 -24.36
C GLU A 148 2.50 -26.95 -24.13
N ILE A 149 2.27 -26.16 -25.19
CA ILE A 149 2.21 -24.67 -25.10
C ILE A 149 1.24 -24.17 -24.04
N LEU A 150 0.04 -24.74 -23.96
CA LEU A 150 -0.97 -24.29 -23.00
C LEU A 150 -0.58 -24.65 -21.56
N LEU A 151 0.01 -25.83 -21.37
CA LEU A 151 0.44 -26.32 -20.06
C LEU A 151 1.62 -25.50 -19.53
N GLU A 152 2.60 -25.22 -20.39
CA GLU A 152 3.71 -24.31 -20.12
C GLU A 152 3.23 -22.89 -19.80
N THR A 153 2.27 -22.38 -20.58
CA THR A 153 1.66 -21.07 -20.33
C THR A 153 0.99 -21.01 -18.96
N PHE A 154 0.33 -22.09 -18.53
CA PHE A 154 -0.27 -22.16 -17.20
C PHE A 154 0.77 -22.18 -16.09
N GLU A 155 1.85 -22.95 -16.26
CA GLU A 155 2.96 -23.00 -15.30
C GLU A 155 3.66 -21.64 -15.17
N PHE A 156 3.93 -20.98 -16.30
CA PHE A 156 4.48 -19.63 -16.33
C PHE A 156 3.55 -18.63 -15.63
N LEU A 157 2.27 -18.61 -15.99
CA LEU A 157 1.30 -17.67 -15.44
C LEU A 157 1.12 -17.89 -13.93
N HIS A 158 1.08 -19.14 -13.47
CA HIS A 158 1.02 -19.46 -12.05
C HIS A 158 2.26 -18.99 -11.31
N THR A 159 3.45 -19.28 -11.83
CA THR A 159 4.73 -18.85 -11.25
C THR A 159 4.80 -17.33 -11.15
N ALA A 160 4.45 -16.63 -12.22
CA ALA A 160 4.41 -15.17 -12.26
C ALA A 160 3.41 -14.61 -11.23
N PHE A 161 2.18 -15.14 -11.17
CA PHE A 161 1.20 -14.72 -10.17
C PHE A 161 1.64 -15.00 -8.74
N PHE A 162 2.31 -16.13 -8.50
CA PHE A 162 2.85 -16.45 -7.19
C PHE A 162 3.94 -15.45 -6.79
N GLN A 163 4.90 -15.16 -7.67
CA GLN A 163 5.94 -14.16 -7.41
C GLN A 163 5.35 -12.76 -7.18
N ILE A 164 4.36 -12.36 -7.96
CA ILE A 164 3.66 -11.07 -7.78
C ILE A 164 2.90 -11.05 -6.46
N GLY A 165 2.23 -12.13 -6.09
CA GLY A 165 1.53 -12.26 -4.81
C GLY A 165 2.48 -12.16 -3.62
N VAL A 166 3.64 -12.83 -3.68
CA VAL A 166 4.70 -12.72 -2.66
C VAL A 166 5.26 -11.30 -2.63
N GLY A 167 5.55 -10.70 -3.79
CA GLY A 167 6.01 -9.31 -3.88
C GLY A 167 4.99 -8.33 -3.28
N PHE A 168 3.70 -8.56 -3.53
CA PHE A 168 2.62 -7.73 -3.01
C PHE A 168 2.52 -7.88 -1.49
N PHE A 169 2.65 -9.09 -0.98
CA PHE A 169 2.69 -9.36 0.46
C PHE A 169 3.86 -8.63 1.14
N VAL A 170 5.07 -8.69 0.56
CA VAL A 170 6.23 -7.97 1.09
C VAL A 170 5.98 -6.47 1.10
N VAL A 171 5.48 -5.91 0.00
CA VAL A 171 5.21 -4.48 -0.14
C VAL A 171 4.09 -4.00 0.79
N ALA A 172 3.01 -4.76 0.91
CA ALA A 172 1.93 -4.49 1.85
C ALA A 172 2.47 -4.54 3.28
N GLY A 173 3.29 -5.54 3.62
CA GLY A 173 3.95 -5.64 4.92
C GLY A 173 4.88 -4.47 5.23
N LEU A 174 5.66 -4.01 4.25
CA LEU A 174 6.49 -2.81 4.38
C LEU A 174 5.64 -1.54 4.53
N THR A 175 4.52 -1.44 3.82
CA THR A 175 3.57 -0.32 3.96
C THR A 175 2.93 -0.30 5.34
N VAL A 176 2.51 -1.47 5.84
CA VAL A 176 2.00 -1.64 7.21
C VAL A 176 3.07 -1.23 8.22
N ALA A 177 4.31 -1.68 8.04
CA ALA A 177 5.42 -1.36 8.94
C ALA A 177 5.76 0.14 8.93
N ASP A 178 5.78 0.78 7.76
CA ASP A 178 6.02 2.23 7.61
C ASP A 178 4.92 3.04 8.30
N VAL A 179 3.66 2.65 8.12
CA VAL A 179 2.57 3.34 8.81
C VAL A 179 2.55 3.05 10.31
N LEU A 180 2.85 1.83 10.73
CA LEU A 180 3.01 1.51 12.15
C LEU A 180 4.10 2.33 12.80
N TRP A 181 5.21 2.52 12.10
CA TRP A 181 6.28 3.40 12.53
C TRP A 181 5.78 4.84 12.71
N GLU A 182 5.00 5.36 11.76
CA GLU A 182 4.39 6.68 11.88
C GLU A 182 3.37 6.76 13.04
N ILE A 183 2.50 5.77 13.23
CA ILE A 183 1.52 5.73 14.32
C ILE A 183 2.20 5.62 15.69
N ASN A 184 3.19 4.75 15.85
CA ASN A 184 3.94 4.64 17.10
C ASN A 184 4.64 5.96 17.43
N LYS A 185 5.13 6.66 16.41
CA LYS A 185 5.69 7.98 16.59
C LYS A 185 4.65 9.04 16.95
N LEU A 186 3.39 8.91 16.51
CA LEU A 186 2.31 9.74 17.03
C LEU A 186 2.19 9.55 18.54
N SER A 187 2.13 8.30 19.02
CA SER A 187 2.07 7.98 20.46
C SER A 187 3.25 8.56 21.24
N ASP A 188 4.46 8.55 20.68
CA ASP A 188 5.64 9.18 21.30
C ASP A 188 5.47 10.70 21.50
N ILE A 189 4.70 11.36 20.63
CA ILE A 189 4.45 12.81 20.69
C ILE A 189 3.25 13.11 21.58
N THR A 190 2.27 12.21 21.61
CA THR A 190 1.15 12.24 22.57
C THR A 190 1.62 12.02 23.99
N ASN A 191 2.81 11.46 24.21
CA ASN A 191 3.50 11.54 25.50
C ASN A 191 3.88 13.00 25.79
N LEU A 192 2.87 13.73 26.29
CA LEU A 192 2.72 15.17 26.52
C LEU A 192 4.02 15.89 26.90
N SER A 193 4.91 15.23 27.65
CA SER A 193 6.22 15.70 28.10
C SER A 193 7.13 16.41 27.08
N THR A 194 6.96 16.19 25.77
CA THR A 194 7.78 16.86 24.75
C THR A 194 7.17 18.15 24.19
N LEU A 195 5.84 18.30 24.31
CA LEU A 195 5.09 19.47 23.83
C LEU A 195 4.66 20.37 25.00
N ASP A 196 4.34 19.78 26.14
CA ASP A 196 4.05 20.43 27.42
C ASP A 196 5.31 21.11 27.95
N THR A 197 5.50 22.36 27.52
CA THR A 197 6.68 23.17 27.79
C THR A 197 6.59 23.82 29.16
N ASP A 198 5.37 24.07 29.66
CA ASP A 198 5.15 24.66 30.98
C ASP A 198 4.98 23.63 32.12
N GLY A 199 4.81 22.35 31.77
CA GLY A 199 4.78 21.21 32.68
C GLY A 199 3.46 21.07 33.44
N ASP A 200 2.36 21.61 32.90
CA ASP A 200 1.04 21.56 33.54
C ASP A 200 0.30 20.23 33.33
N GLY A 201 0.84 19.34 32.48
CA GLY A 201 0.29 18.05 32.16
C GLY A 201 -0.78 18.10 31.05
N GLU A 202 -1.00 19.24 30.42
CA GLU A 202 -1.85 19.43 29.25
C GLU A 202 -1.00 19.99 28.08
N VAL A 203 -1.43 19.78 26.83
CA VAL A 203 -0.77 20.43 25.68
C VAL A 203 -1.70 21.52 25.16
N SER A 204 -1.32 22.76 25.40
CA SER A 204 -2.06 23.92 24.92
C SER A 204 -1.93 24.08 23.39
N LEU A 205 -2.92 24.72 22.76
CA LEU A 205 -2.82 25.08 21.34
C LEU A 205 -1.59 25.92 21.02
N SER A 206 -1.12 26.72 22.00
CA SER A 206 0.05 27.58 21.84
C SER A 206 1.33 26.76 21.76
N GLU A 207 1.51 25.77 22.63
CA GLU A 207 2.64 24.85 22.54
C GLU A 207 2.64 24.06 21.25
N LEU A 208 1.45 23.60 20.82
CA LEU A 208 1.28 22.95 19.53
C LEU A 208 1.67 23.87 18.36
N ALA A 209 1.28 25.14 18.40
CA ALA A 209 1.63 26.12 17.36
C ALA A 209 3.12 26.47 17.36
N ASP A 210 3.79 26.50 18.52
CA ASP A 210 5.25 26.67 18.64
C ASP A 210 5.97 25.47 18.08
N ALA A 211 5.55 24.26 18.46
CA ALA A 211 6.09 23.02 17.93
C ALA A 211 5.89 22.91 16.41
N LEU A 212 4.83 23.50 15.86
CA LEU A 212 4.57 23.51 14.43
C LEU A 212 5.29 24.61 13.65
N GLY A 213 5.87 25.60 14.33
CA GLY A 213 6.33 26.82 13.68
C GLY A 213 5.22 27.52 12.90
N CYS A 214 3.97 27.48 13.42
CA CYS A 214 2.82 28.07 12.75
C CYS A 214 3.05 29.55 12.43
N GLY A 215 2.72 29.94 11.20
CA GLY A 215 2.78 31.32 10.76
C GLY A 215 1.86 32.22 11.60
N ALA A 216 2.37 33.40 11.95
CA ALA A 216 1.56 34.43 12.60
C ALA A 216 0.64 35.10 11.58
N VAL A 217 -0.64 35.21 11.93
CA VAL A 217 -1.65 35.91 11.10
C VAL A 217 -2.29 36.99 11.95
N VAL A 218 -2.45 38.18 11.36
CA VAL A 218 -3.26 39.23 11.98
C VAL A 218 -4.72 38.84 11.76
N LEU A 219 -5.38 38.35 12.81
CA LEU A 219 -6.77 37.91 12.74
C LEU A 219 -7.74 39.07 13.05
N ASP A 220 -7.41 39.90 14.04
CA ASP A 220 -8.20 41.08 14.45
C ASP A 220 -7.96 42.23 13.44
N GLU A 221 -8.73 42.23 12.36
CA GLU A 221 -8.61 43.22 11.28
C GLU A 221 -9.22 44.56 11.71
N ASN A 222 -10.22 44.54 12.59
CA ASN A 222 -10.97 45.72 12.99
C ASN A 222 -10.37 46.44 14.24
N GLY A 223 -9.51 45.74 14.99
CA GLY A 223 -8.79 46.23 16.17
C GLY A 223 -9.63 46.34 17.46
N ASP A 224 -10.75 45.62 17.56
CA ASP A 224 -11.67 45.68 18.70
C ASP A 224 -11.28 44.72 19.85
N GLY A 225 -10.28 43.86 19.61
CA GLY A 225 -9.77 42.89 20.57
C GLY A 225 -10.64 41.64 20.74
N GLN A 226 -11.65 41.43 19.90
CA GLN A 226 -12.47 40.22 19.84
C GLN A 226 -12.41 39.63 18.45
N LEU A 227 -12.13 38.33 18.36
CA LEU A 227 -12.13 37.64 17.07
C LEU A 227 -13.54 37.19 16.74
N ASP A 228 -14.12 37.80 15.71
CA ASP A 228 -15.40 37.36 15.18
C ASP A 228 -15.25 36.26 14.11
N GLU A 229 -16.40 35.70 13.71
CA GLU A 229 -16.47 34.64 12.72
C GLU A 229 -16.01 35.10 11.32
N ASP A 230 -16.26 36.36 10.96
CA ASP A 230 -15.91 36.93 9.66
C ASP A 230 -14.39 37.15 9.55
N GLU A 231 -13.75 37.64 10.62
CA GLU A 231 -12.30 37.78 10.75
C GLU A 231 -11.57 36.45 10.65
N CYS A 232 -12.05 35.41 11.36
CA CYS A 232 -11.50 34.06 11.26
C CYS A 232 -11.62 33.50 9.84
N THR A 233 -12.74 33.78 9.17
CA THR A 233 -13.01 33.34 7.80
C THR A 233 -12.13 34.08 6.79
N ASN A 234 -11.97 35.40 6.93
CA ASN A 234 -11.07 36.20 6.10
C ASN A 234 -9.61 35.75 6.24
N ALA A 235 -9.16 35.47 7.47
CA ALA A 235 -7.83 34.94 7.72
C ALA A 235 -7.61 33.58 7.04
N LEU A 236 -8.61 32.69 7.09
CA LEU A 236 -8.56 31.39 6.42
C LEU A 236 -8.42 31.54 4.90
N ARG A 237 -9.09 32.53 4.30
CA ARG A 237 -8.99 32.87 2.86
C ARG A 237 -7.62 33.44 2.49
N GLN A 238 -6.99 34.20 3.39
CA GLN A 238 -5.65 34.76 3.18
C GLN A 238 -4.55 33.69 3.30
N PHE A 239 -4.79 32.60 4.04
CA PHE A 239 -3.77 31.58 4.26
C PHE A 239 -3.59 30.70 3.01
N PRO A 240 -2.41 30.71 2.36
CA PRO A 240 -2.19 29.89 1.17
C PRO A 240 -2.37 28.41 1.53
N THR A 241 -3.05 27.66 0.66
CA THR A 241 -3.05 26.20 0.80
C THR A 241 -1.60 25.72 0.59
N PRO A 242 -1.10 24.83 1.46
CA PRO A 242 0.21 24.24 1.25
C PRO A 242 0.26 23.62 -0.14
N ASN A 243 1.31 23.92 -0.90
CA ASN A 243 1.50 23.31 -2.20
C ASN A 243 1.68 21.81 -2.00
N VAL A 244 0.83 21.01 -2.65
CA VAL A 244 0.88 19.54 -2.60
C VAL A 244 2.28 19.01 -2.92
N TRP A 245 2.98 19.64 -3.86
CA TRP A 245 4.32 19.23 -4.27
C TRP A 245 5.39 19.58 -3.24
N GLU A 246 5.23 20.68 -2.52
CA GLU A 246 6.12 21.01 -1.40
C GLU A 246 5.99 19.99 -0.28
N ARG A 247 4.76 19.51 0.00
CA ARG A 247 4.53 18.41 0.96
C ARG A 247 5.13 17.09 0.51
N LEU A 248 5.15 16.83 -0.80
CA LEU A 248 5.76 15.63 -1.34
C LEU A 248 7.26 15.58 -1.06
N TRP A 249 7.96 16.69 -1.31
CA TRP A 249 9.42 16.78 -1.17
C TRP A 249 9.90 17.19 0.21
N GLY A 250 9.08 17.95 0.94
CA GLY A 250 9.43 18.66 2.16
C GLY A 250 8.88 18.03 3.43
N SER A 251 8.37 16.80 3.37
CA SER A 251 7.76 16.12 4.53
C SER A 251 8.74 16.06 5.71
N THR A 252 8.63 17.03 6.62
CA THR A 252 9.19 16.93 7.94
C THR A 252 8.25 16.06 8.77
N GLN A 253 8.83 15.12 9.51
CA GLN A 253 8.13 14.21 10.41
C GLN A 253 7.24 14.91 11.46
N GLN A 254 7.41 16.22 11.60
CA GLN A 254 6.71 17.12 12.50
C GLN A 254 5.29 17.43 12.00
N ASP A 255 5.08 17.43 10.68
CA ASP A 255 3.81 17.81 10.06
C ASP A 255 2.70 16.79 10.34
N VAL A 256 3.02 15.49 10.29
CA VAL A 256 2.04 14.41 10.47
C VAL A 256 1.52 14.38 11.90
N SER A 257 2.41 14.53 12.87
CA SER A 257 2.07 14.49 14.29
C SER A 257 1.24 15.67 14.72
N ALA A 258 1.61 16.84 14.24
CA ALA A 258 0.81 18.02 14.41
C ALA A 258 -0.57 17.93 13.74
N GLU A 259 -0.65 17.40 12.52
CA GLU A 259 -1.94 17.17 11.86
C GLU A 259 -2.81 16.23 12.68
N ALA A 260 -2.25 15.18 13.30
CA ALA A 260 -2.99 14.28 14.18
C ALA A 260 -3.52 14.99 15.44
N LEU A 261 -2.73 15.85 16.08
CA LEU A 261 -3.16 16.65 17.24
C LEU A 261 -4.23 17.68 16.85
N VAL A 262 -4.11 18.30 15.67
CA VAL A 262 -5.16 19.17 15.14
C VAL A 262 -6.46 18.39 14.90
N ILE A 263 -6.37 17.19 14.32
CA ILE A 263 -7.52 16.31 14.12
C ILE A 263 -8.15 15.91 15.45
N ARG A 264 -7.34 15.61 16.47
CA ARG A 264 -7.81 15.31 17.83
C ARG A 264 -8.66 16.43 18.40
N GLU A 265 -8.11 17.64 18.43
CA GLU A 265 -8.81 18.83 18.95
C GLU A 265 -10.10 19.11 18.18
N GLN A 266 -10.06 18.93 16.86
CA GLN A 266 -11.23 19.04 15.99
C GLN A 266 -12.30 17.99 16.33
N MET A 267 -11.91 16.74 16.61
CA MET A 267 -12.83 15.67 17.01
C MET A 267 -13.41 15.90 18.41
N ILE A 268 -12.58 16.30 19.39
CA ILE A 268 -13.01 16.61 20.76
C ILE A 268 -14.13 17.65 20.73
N ARG A 269 -13.90 18.78 20.05
CA ARG A 269 -14.89 19.86 19.95
C ARG A 269 -16.15 19.45 19.22
N LYS A 270 -16.01 18.67 18.13
CA LYS A 270 -17.14 18.31 17.28
C LYS A 270 -18.07 17.28 17.92
N PHE A 271 -17.51 16.30 18.63
CA PHE A 271 -18.26 15.18 19.19
C PHE A 271 -18.40 15.22 20.71
N ASP A 272 -17.99 16.33 21.35
CA ASP A 272 -18.00 16.51 22.81
C ASP A 272 -17.27 15.35 23.51
N LEU A 273 -16.10 14.99 22.98
CA LEU A 273 -15.26 13.90 23.51
C LEU A 273 -14.50 14.39 24.74
N PRO A 274 -14.13 13.47 25.66
CA PRO A 274 -13.35 13.86 26.82
C PRO A 274 -11.94 14.33 26.41
N ALA A 275 -11.33 15.15 27.27
CA ALA A 275 -10.03 15.79 27.01
C ALA A 275 -8.86 14.80 26.99
N ASP A 276 -9.05 13.57 27.44
CA ASP A 276 -8.11 12.44 27.40
C ASP A 276 -8.28 11.57 26.14
N PHE A 277 -9.16 11.94 25.21
CA PHE A 277 -9.42 11.15 24.00
C PHE A 277 -8.14 10.87 23.21
N GLU A 278 -7.82 9.58 23.06
CA GLU A 278 -6.70 9.07 22.29
C GLU A 278 -7.06 8.97 20.80
N VAL A 279 -6.68 10.00 20.05
CA VAL A 279 -6.94 10.04 18.60
C VAL A 279 -6.18 8.92 17.87
N GLU A 280 -5.07 8.46 18.42
CA GLU A 280 -4.17 7.43 17.89
C GLU A 280 -4.92 6.09 17.81
N THR A 281 -5.62 5.73 18.87
CA THR A 281 -6.44 4.51 18.95
C THR A 281 -7.56 4.55 17.91
N TYR A 282 -8.23 5.71 17.78
CA TYR A 282 -9.25 5.91 16.73
C TYR A 282 -8.66 5.81 15.32
N ILE A 283 -7.59 6.56 15.02
CA ILE A 283 -6.92 6.56 13.72
C ILE A 283 -6.42 5.16 13.40
N GLY A 284 -5.82 4.46 14.35
CA GLY A 284 -5.33 3.09 14.20
C GLY A 284 -6.44 2.10 13.81
N LYS A 285 -7.62 2.21 14.44
CA LYS A 285 -8.80 1.39 14.10
C LYS A 285 -9.33 1.69 12.69
N VAL A 286 -9.52 2.95 12.34
CA VAL A 286 -10.00 3.32 10.99
C VAL A 286 -8.98 2.96 9.93
N PHE A 287 -7.70 3.18 10.21
CA PHE A 287 -6.60 2.83 9.33
C PHE A 287 -6.53 1.32 9.09
N GLY A 288 -6.55 0.51 10.15
CA GLY A 288 -6.52 -0.95 10.04
C GLY A 288 -7.68 -1.50 9.23
N HIS A 289 -8.90 -0.96 9.43
CA HIS A 289 -10.06 -1.32 8.63
C HIS A 289 -9.91 -0.93 7.15
N ASN A 290 -9.48 0.29 6.85
CA ASN A 290 -9.26 0.73 5.47
C ASN A 290 -8.15 -0.10 4.79
N LEU A 291 -7.14 -0.53 5.54
CA LEU A 291 -6.02 -1.28 5.02
C LEU A 291 -6.40 -2.72 4.72
N ASP A 292 -7.23 -3.33 5.58
CA ASP A 292 -7.81 -4.67 5.39
C ASP A 292 -8.52 -4.75 4.03
N GLU A 293 -9.35 -3.75 3.73
CA GLU A 293 -10.04 -3.65 2.43
C GLU A 293 -9.08 -3.45 1.24
N ILE A 294 -7.90 -2.85 1.45
CA ILE A 294 -6.89 -2.68 0.40
C ILE A 294 -6.11 -3.97 0.16
N VAL A 295 -5.76 -4.70 1.21
CA VAL A 295 -4.95 -5.93 1.08
C VAL A 295 -5.73 -7.12 0.56
N GLU A 296 -7.05 -7.16 0.74
CA GLU A 296 -7.93 -8.22 0.21
C GLU A 296 -7.80 -8.29 -1.32
N LEU A 297 -7.31 -9.38 -1.92
CA LEU A 297 -7.10 -9.41 -3.37
C LEU A 297 -8.32 -10.00 -4.08
N SER A 298 -9.08 -9.17 -4.80
CA SER A 298 -10.16 -9.70 -5.64
C SER A 298 -9.58 -10.32 -6.92
N PRO A 299 -10.00 -11.51 -7.37
CA PRO A 299 -9.63 -12.07 -8.67
C PRO A 299 -9.83 -11.09 -9.84
N VAL A 300 -10.79 -10.17 -9.72
CA VAL A 300 -11.08 -9.15 -10.74
C VAL A 300 -9.94 -8.14 -10.88
N THR A 301 -9.18 -7.86 -9.82
CA THR A 301 -8.02 -6.94 -9.92
C THR A 301 -6.94 -7.49 -10.82
N TRP A 302 -6.91 -8.81 -11.06
CA TRP A 302 -5.93 -9.47 -11.92
C TRP A 302 -6.20 -9.30 -13.42
N LEU A 303 -7.45 -9.09 -13.82
CA LEU A 303 -7.87 -9.06 -15.23
C LEU A 303 -7.05 -8.10 -16.11
N PRO A 304 -6.70 -6.87 -15.67
CA PRO A 304 -5.93 -5.95 -16.51
C PRO A 304 -4.48 -6.39 -16.77
N LEU A 305 -3.90 -7.26 -15.94
CA LEU A 305 -2.53 -7.77 -16.17
C LEU A 305 -2.47 -8.95 -17.13
N ILE A 306 -3.55 -9.71 -17.25
CA ILE A 306 -3.58 -10.92 -18.09
C ILE A 306 -3.13 -10.61 -19.54
N PRO A 307 -3.62 -9.55 -20.22
CA PRO A 307 -3.14 -9.21 -21.56
C PRO A 307 -1.66 -8.83 -21.60
N LEU A 308 -1.13 -8.21 -20.55
CA LEU A 308 0.28 -7.80 -20.48
C LEU A 308 1.21 -9.00 -20.30
N PHE A 309 0.82 -9.96 -19.47
CA PHE A 309 1.55 -11.22 -19.33
C PHE A 309 1.41 -12.10 -20.55
N ALA A 310 0.22 -12.15 -21.16
CA ALA A 310 0.02 -12.87 -22.41
C ALA A 310 0.89 -12.30 -23.54
N LEU A 311 1.03 -10.97 -23.64
CA LEU A 311 1.90 -10.34 -24.63
C LEU A 311 3.38 -10.67 -24.38
N ALA A 312 3.84 -10.59 -23.14
CA ALA A 312 5.22 -10.97 -22.80
C ALA A 312 5.48 -12.46 -23.09
N ASN A 313 4.61 -13.33 -22.59
CA ASN A 313 4.72 -14.76 -22.80
C ASN A 313 4.66 -15.13 -24.28
N SER A 314 3.90 -14.39 -25.12
CA SER A 314 3.87 -14.65 -26.56
C SER A 314 5.23 -14.47 -27.25
N ILE A 315 6.11 -13.64 -26.69
CA ILE A 315 7.47 -13.43 -27.22
C ILE A 315 8.36 -14.58 -26.83
N ASP A 316 8.31 -15.00 -25.56
CA ASP A 316 9.06 -16.14 -25.07
C ASP A 316 8.62 -17.43 -25.80
N LEU A 317 7.31 -17.65 -25.94
CA LEU A 317 6.76 -18.78 -26.71
C LEU A 317 7.13 -18.75 -28.19
N SER A 318 7.25 -17.56 -28.81
CA SER A 318 7.66 -17.47 -30.21
C SER A 318 9.12 -17.88 -30.45
N HIS A 319 9.91 -17.99 -29.38
CA HIS A 319 11.32 -18.38 -29.39
C HIS A 319 11.60 -19.69 -28.66
N ASP A 320 10.55 -20.49 -28.38
CA ASP A 320 10.68 -21.78 -27.68
C ASP A 320 11.29 -21.64 -26.27
N VAL A 321 11.03 -20.49 -25.63
CA VAL A 321 11.43 -20.22 -24.24
C VAL A 321 10.25 -20.50 -23.32
N VAL A 322 10.37 -21.61 -22.60
CA VAL A 322 9.33 -22.10 -21.68
C VAL A 322 9.32 -21.33 -20.37
N SER A 323 10.49 -20.85 -19.91
CA SER A 323 10.60 -19.93 -18.78
C SER A 323 11.90 -19.14 -18.82
N ALA A 324 11.92 -17.97 -18.17
CA ALA A 324 13.15 -17.17 -17.99
C ALA A 324 14.24 -17.93 -17.21
N ALA A 325 13.87 -18.93 -16.41
CA ALA A 325 14.79 -19.78 -15.65
C ALA A 325 15.23 -21.04 -16.42
N SER A 326 14.65 -21.32 -17.60
CA SER A 326 15.04 -22.45 -18.42
C SER A 326 16.44 -22.24 -19.01
N SER A 327 17.12 -23.33 -19.39
CA SER A 327 18.42 -23.25 -20.08
C SER A 327 18.37 -22.44 -21.37
N ASN A 328 17.17 -22.27 -21.94
CA ASN A 328 16.92 -21.50 -23.15
C ASN A 328 16.47 -20.07 -22.85
N GLY A 329 16.32 -19.67 -21.58
CA GLY A 329 15.90 -18.32 -21.19
C GLY A 329 16.80 -17.22 -21.76
N PHE A 330 18.09 -17.50 -21.95
CA PHE A 330 19.03 -16.54 -22.55
C PHE A 330 18.76 -16.26 -24.03
N VAL A 331 18.01 -17.13 -24.73
CA VAL A 331 17.69 -16.98 -26.15
C VAL A 331 16.91 -15.70 -26.39
N THR A 332 16.04 -15.29 -25.47
CA THR A 332 15.22 -14.07 -25.62
C THR A 332 15.84 -12.81 -25.02
N ALA A 333 17.08 -12.89 -24.50
CA ALA A 333 17.78 -11.72 -23.97
C ALA A 333 18.00 -10.67 -25.07
N GLY A 334 17.58 -9.43 -24.80
CA GLY A 334 17.65 -8.31 -25.76
C GLY A 334 16.49 -8.25 -26.76
N GLU A 335 15.55 -9.20 -26.74
CA GLU A 335 14.40 -9.23 -27.67
C GLU A 335 13.25 -8.29 -27.26
N PHE A 336 13.15 -7.97 -25.97
CA PHE A 336 12.05 -7.12 -25.47
C PHE A 336 12.23 -5.67 -25.92
N ILE A 337 13.46 -5.19 -26.04
CA ILE A 337 13.75 -3.83 -26.52
C ILE A 337 13.73 -3.71 -28.05
N THR A 338 14.00 -4.81 -28.78
CA THR A 338 13.90 -4.82 -30.25
C THR A 338 12.45 -4.88 -30.71
N ASN A 339 11.55 -5.43 -29.90
CA ASN A 339 10.11 -5.49 -30.21
C ASN A 339 9.39 -4.16 -29.89
N PRO A 340 8.97 -3.38 -30.91
CA PRO A 340 8.37 -2.06 -30.68
C PRO A 340 7.03 -2.14 -29.93
N TRP A 341 6.28 -3.24 -30.06
CA TRP A 341 4.99 -3.38 -29.38
C TRP A 341 5.16 -3.53 -27.87
N VAL A 342 6.19 -4.26 -27.43
CA VAL A 342 6.56 -4.34 -26.01
C VAL A 342 6.98 -2.98 -25.52
N VAL A 343 7.94 -2.35 -26.19
CA VAL A 343 8.47 -1.05 -25.77
C VAL A 343 7.36 -0.01 -25.66
N TYR A 344 6.51 0.14 -26.69
CA TYR A 344 5.43 1.12 -26.68
C TYR A 344 4.37 0.80 -25.63
N SER A 345 3.94 -0.46 -25.49
CA SER A 345 2.96 -0.82 -24.47
C SER A 345 3.48 -0.57 -23.06
N ARG A 346 4.76 -0.84 -22.80
CA ARG A 346 5.41 -0.62 -21.51
C ARG A 346 5.62 0.85 -21.21
N ILE A 347 6.03 1.66 -22.19
CA ILE A 347 6.10 3.13 -22.05
C ILE A 347 4.72 3.69 -21.71
N VAL A 348 3.68 3.32 -22.47
CA VAL A 348 2.31 3.80 -22.24
C VAL A 348 1.84 3.42 -20.85
N LEU A 349 2.02 2.15 -20.46
CA LEU A 349 1.64 1.68 -19.14
C LEU A 349 2.40 2.43 -18.02
N GLN A 350 3.72 2.62 -18.16
CA GLN A 350 4.54 3.32 -17.17
C GLN A 350 4.14 4.79 -17.01
N ILE A 351 3.85 5.47 -18.12
CA ILE A 351 3.34 6.86 -18.09
C ILE A 351 1.97 6.90 -17.43
N MET A 352 1.08 5.98 -17.79
CA MET A 352 -0.25 5.90 -17.18
C MET A 352 -0.17 5.66 -15.68
N THR A 353 0.66 4.72 -15.21
CA THR A 353 0.82 4.46 -13.76
C THR A 353 1.42 5.65 -13.04
N LEU A 354 2.38 6.36 -13.64
CA LEU A 354 2.99 7.55 -13.05
C LEU A 354 1.98 8.69 -12.90
N VAL A 355 1.25 8.99 -13.98
CA VAL A 355 0.22 10.04 -13.94
C VAL A 355 -0.87 9.67 -12.93
N TRP A 356 -1.26 8.41 -12.88
CA TRP A 356 -2.29 7.92 -11.96
C TRP A 356 -1.85 7.99 -10.49
N SER A 357 -0.59 7.63 -10.18
CA SER A 357 -0.04 7.71 -8.82
C SER A 357 0.01 9.14 -8.31
N LEU A 358 0.55 10.05 -9.13
CA LEU A 358 0.66 11.47 -8.83
C LEU A 358 -0.73 12.09 -8.69
N PHE A 359 -1.70 11.69 -9.52
CA PHE A 359 -3.07 12.14 -9.43
C PHE A 359 -3.76 11.69 -8.14
N ASN A 360 -3.65 10.41 -7.75
CA ASN A 360 -4.22 9.90 -6.50
C ASN A 360 -3.63 10.63 -5.29
N TYR A 361 -2.29 10.78 -5.25
CA TYR A 361 -1.60 11.52 -4.19
C TYR A 361 -2.07 12.98 -4.14
N TRP A 362 -2.08 13.67 -5.29
CA TRP A 362 -2.46 15.06 -5.38
C TRP A 362 -3.90 15.28 -4.91
N LYS A 363 -4.82 14.44 -5.37
CA LYS A 363 -6.23 14.57 -5.06
C LYS A 363 -6.51 14.37 -3.58
N LEU A 364 -6.00 13.30 -2.99
CA LEU A 364 -6.24 12.99 -1.58
C LEU A 364 -5.55 14.00 -0.66
N THR A 365 -4.36 14.47 -1.02
CA THR A 365 -3.71 15.56 -0.28
C THR A 365 -4.50 16.86 -0.38
N SER A 366 -5.05 17.19 -1.56
CA SER A 366 -5.87 18.39 -1.76
C SER A 366 -7.17 18.34 -0.95
N ILE A 367 -7.85 17.18 -0.92
CA ILE A 367 -9.05 16.97 -0.10
C ILE A 367 -8.69 17.06 1.39
N LYS A 368 -7.60 16.42 1.82
CA LYS A 368 -7.11 16.49 3.20
C LYS A 368 -6.87 17.94 3.63
N ASN A 369 -6.22 18.74 2.79
CA ASN A 369 -5.96 20.16 3.07
C ASN A 369 -7.24 21.00 3.20
N MET A 370 -8.37 20.55 2.66
CA MET A 370 -9.67 21.19 2.87
C MET A 370 -10.33 20.76 4.19
N LEU A 371 -10.06 19.55 4.66
CA LEU A 371 -10.72 18.93 5.82
C LEU A 371 -10.00 19.17 7.16
N VAL A 372 -8.67 19.24 7.14
CA VAL A 372 -7.88 19.47 8.36
C VAL A 372 -7.99 20.94 8.74
N ALA A 373 -8.33 21.19 10.00
CA ALA A 373 -8.39 22.54 10.55
C ALA A 373 -7.02 23.26 10.45
N THR A 374 -7.03 24.59 10.31
CA THR A 374 -5.77 25.36 10.16
C THR A 374 -5.40 25.99 11.50
N LEU A 375 -4.25 25.60 12.06
CA LEU A 375 -3.73 26.21 13.29
C LEU A 375 -2.94 27.48 12.95
N VAL A 376 -3.31 28.60 13.56
CA VAL A 376 -2.69 29.92 13.36
C VAL A 376 -2.42 30.61 14.69
N ARG A 377 -1.48 31.56 14.73
CA ARG A 377 -1.30 32.45 15.89
C ARG A 377 -1.98 33.80 15.65
N ALA A 378 -2.85 34.20 16.58
CA ALA A 378 -3.64 35.41 16.49
C ALA A 378 -2.82 36.66 16.90
N GLY A 379 -2.61 37.60 15.99
CA GLY A 379 -2.01 38.89 16.34
C GLY A 379 -0.48 38.89 16.47
N GLY A 380 0.19 37.93 15.85
CA GLY A 380 1.66 37.89 15.78
C GLY A 380 2.29 36.60 16.30
N PRO A 381 3.63 36.48 16.28
CA PRO A 381 4.35 35.28 16.71
C PRO A 381 4.15 34.91 18.19
N THR A 382 3.79 35.88 19.03
CA THR A 382 3.52 35.69 20.46
C THR A 382 2.03 35.64 20.79
N GLY A 383 1.18 35.65 19.77
CA GLY A 383 -0.26 35.61 19.90
C GLY A 383 -0.77 34.25 20.38
N PRO A 384 -1.97 34.19 21.00
CA PRO A 384 -2.59 32.92 21.33
C PRO A 384 -2.83 32.11 20.06
N ALA A 385 -2.57 30.81 20.12
CA ALA A 385 -2.88 29.92 19.01
C ALA A 385 -4.38 29.62 18.96
N ILE A 386 -4.91 29.65 17.75
CA ILE A 386 -6.32 29.45 17.47
C ILE A 386 -6.45 28.44 16.34
N LEU A 387 -7.37 27.50 16.54
CA LEU A 387 -7.72 26.52 15.53
C LEU A 387 -8.86 27.08 14.67
N LEU A 388 -8.54 27.46 13.43
CA LEU A 388 -9.55 27.89 12.46
C LEU A 388 -10.34 26.68 11.97
N ARG A 389 -11.62 26.91 11.64
CA ARG A 389 -12.48 25.88 11.06
C ARG A 389 -11.86 25.31 9.77
N PRO A 390 -12.15 24.04 9.44
CA PRO A 390 -11.77 23.47 8.16
C PRO A 390 -12.24 24.31 6.98
N ARG A 391 -11.41 24.40 5.92
CA ARG A 391 -11.66 25.25 4.75
C ARG A 391 -12.93 24.88 3.98
N PHE A 392 -13.39 23.64 4.07
CA PHE A 392 -14.60 23.20 3.36
C PHE A 392 -15.91 23.75 3.94
N TYR A 393 -15.88 24.37 5.13
CA TYR A 393 -17.03 25.10 5.68
C TYR A 393 -17.20 26.50 5.06
N ASP A 394 -16.15 27.07 4.47
CA ASP A 394 -16.24 28.34 3.76
C ASP A 394 -16.78 28.11 2.34
N ASP A 395 -17.93 28.71 2.03
CA ASP A 395 -18.63 28.55 0.75
C ASP A 395 -17.81 29.04 -0.44
N GLU A 396 -17.01 30.09 -0.28
CA GLU A 396 -16.19 30.67 -1.33
C GLU A 396 -15.01 29.77 -1.67
N LEU A 397 -14.24 29.33 -0.66
CA LEU A 397 -13.14 28.39 -0.81
C LEU A 397 -13.63 27.04 -1.34
N ARG A 398 -14.78 26.55 -0.87
CA ARG A 398 -15.41 25.33 -1.38
C ARG A 398 -15.82 25.46 -2.84
N ALA A 399 -16.42 26.58 -3.24
CA ALA A 399 -16.79 26.83 -4.64
C ALA A 399 -15.58 26.95 -5.57
N GLN A 400 -14.45 27.44 -5.05
CA GLN A 400 -13.18 27.52 -5.79
C GLN A 400 -12.44 26.17 -5.84
N PHE A 401 -12.72 25.26 -4.90
CA PHE A 401 -12.05 23.97 -4.81
C PHE A 401 -12.53 23.02 -5.91
N ASN A 402 -11.58 22.54 -6.73
CA ASN A 402 -11.85 21.54 -7.76
C ASN A 402 -10.85 20.38 -7.67
N SER A 403 -11.29 19.27 -7.09
CA SER A 403 -10.51 18.02 -7.00
C SER A 403 -10.62 17.14 -8.24
N SER A 404 -11.42 17.52 -9.24
CA SER A 404 -11.66 16.74 -10.47
C SER A 404 -11.30 17.59 -11.69
N PRO A 405 -10.00 17.70 -12.04
CA PRO A 405 -9.58 18.46 -13.20
C PRO A 405 -10.28 17.95 -14.47
N GLY A 406 -10.40 18.80 -15.49
CA GLY A 406 -11.27 18.54 -16.65
C GLY A 406 -11.06 17.21 -17.36
N TRP A 407 -9.84 16.65 -17.32
CA TRP A 407 -9.54 15.34 -17.89
C TRP A 407 -9.96 14.16 -16.98
N ALA A 408 -9.93 14.34 -15.65
CA ALA A 408 -10.25 13.30 -14.66
C ALA A 408 -11.76 13.21 -14.39
N ALA A 409 -12.47 14.35 -14.39
CA ALA A 409 -13.90 14.41 -14.16
C ALA A 409 -14.74 13.43 -15.02
N PRO A 410 -14.56 13.29 -16.34
CA PRO A 410 -15.31 12.31 -17.13
C PRO A 410 -15.01 10.86 -16.75
N ILE A 411 -13.76 10.56 -16.38
CA ILE A 411 -13.33 9.21 -15.96
C ILE A 411 -14.00 8.86 -14.63
N GLU A 412 -13.96 9.78 -13.67
CA GLU A 412 -14.60 9.60 -12.36
C GLU A 412 -16.11 9.35 -12.50
N ARG A 413 -16.82 10.19 -13.29
CA ARG A 413 -18.27 9.98 -13.53
C ARG A 413 -18.57 8.64 -14.19
N ALA A 414 -17.72 8.21 -15.13
CA ALA A 414 -17.89 6.93 -15.79
C ALA A 414 -17.74 5.77 -14.79
N LEU A 415 -16.78 5.86 -13.87
CA LEU A 415 -16.53 4.83 -12.86
C LEU A 415 -17.55 4.84 -11.71
N THR A 416 -18.10 6.00 -11.33
CA THR A 416 -19.07 6.13 -10.21
C THR A 416 -20.53 6.22 -10.66
N LYS A 417 -20.80 6.13 -11.97
CA LYS A 417 -22.14 6.38 -12.54
C LYS A 417 -22.67 7.79 -12.22
N GLY A 418 -21.81 8.72 -11.81
CA GLY A 418 -22.15 10.11 -11.53
C GLY A 418 -23.14 10.31 -10.37
N ARG A 419 -23.11 9.45 -9.34
CA ARG A 419 -23.96 9.65 -8.16
C ARG A 419 -23.60 10.97 -7.46
N PRO A 420 -24.57 11.86 -7.20
CA PRO A 420 -24.29 13.12 -6.53
C PRO A 420 -23.84 12.86 -5.09
N ALA A 421 -23.04 13.78 -4.54
CA ALA A 421 -22.64 13.75 -3.13
C ALA A 421 -23.87 13.81 -2.21
N ARG A 422 -23.82 13.06 -1.09
CA ARG A 422 -24.87 13.05 -0.06
C ARG A 422 -24.62 14.06 1.05
N ASN A 423 -23.39 14.52 1.19
CA ASN A 423 -22.97 15.50 2.17
C ASN A 423 -21.83 16.37 1.61
N ILE A 424 -21.55 17.49 2.28
CA ILE A 424 -20.55 18.48 1.85
C ILE A 424 -19.10 17.93 1.82
N GLN A 425 -18.81 16.85 2.54
CA GLN A 425 -17.49 16.19 2.48
C GLN A 425 -17.36 15.27 1.26
N GLU A 426 -18.45 14.61 0.85
CA GLU A 426 -18.51 13.86 -0.40
C GLU A 426 -18.39 14.78 -1.64
N GLU A 427 -18.84 16.04 -1.54
CA GLU A 427 -18.65 17.04 -2.59
C GLU A 427 -17.16 17.32 -2.86
N LEU A 428 -16.29 17.19 -1.86
CA LEU A 428 -14.84 17.35 -2.02
C LEU A 428 -14.22 16.29 -2.92
N PHE A 429 -14.87 15.14 -3.13
CA PHE A 429 -14.42 14.15 -4.11
C PHE A 429 -14.75 14.54 -5.56
N GLY A 430 -15.43 15.67 -5.75
CA GLY A 430 -15.71 16.28 -7.04
C GLY A 430 -16.65 15.42 -7.87
N ALA A 431 -16.23 15.07 -9.08
CA ALA A 431 -17.03 14.33 -10.03
C ALA A 431 -17.31 12.87 -9.60
N ALA A 432 -16.56 12.34 -8.65
CA ALA A 432 -16.81 11.03 -8.05
C ALA A 432 -18.01 11.02 -7.09
N GLY A 433 -18.33 12.17 -6.47
CA GLY A 433 -19.49 12.34 -5.57
C GLY A 433 -19.53 11.32 -4.43
N ALA A 434 -20.70 10.72 -4.20
CA ALA A 434 -20.94 9.81 -3.07
C ALA A 434 -20.11 8.52 -3.10
N ASP A 435 -19.71 8.05 -4.28
CA ASP A 435 -18.87 6.86 -4.43
C ASP A 435 -17.37 7.19 -4.39
N GLY A 436 -17.00 8.46 -4.15
CA GLY A 436 -15.63 8.95 -4.08
C GLY A 436 -14.72 8.12 -3.17
N PRO A 437 -15.05 7.92 -1.89
CA PRO A 437 -14.23 7.10 -0.99
C PRO A 437 -13.93 5.70 -1.54
N ALA A 438 -14.97 4.98 -1.99
CA ALA A 438 -14.80 3.64 -2.54
C ALA A 438 -13.97 3.63 -3.84
N LEU A 439 -14.17 4.63 -4.72
CA LEU A 439 -13.39 4.80 -5.94
C LEU A 439 -11.90 4.97 -5.62
N TYR A 440 -11.54 5.87 -4.72
CA TYR A 440 -10.13 6.15 -4.42
C TYR A 440 -9.45 5.04 -3.61
N ARG A 441 -10.18 4.35 -2.74
CA ARG A 441 -9.70 3.11 -2.11
C ARG A 441 -9.30 2.07 -3.16
N ASN A 442 -10.21 1.78 -4.09
CA ASN A 442 -9.98 0.83 -5.17
C ASN A 442 -8.88 1.32 -6.13
N SER A 443 -8.79 2.62 -6.35
CA SER A 443 -7.74 3.25 -7.17
C SER A 443 -6.35 3.08 -6.55
N ILE A 444 -6.19 3.33 -5.24
CA ILE A 444 -4.93 3.12 -4.51
C ILE A 444 -4.56 1.64 -4.57
N LYS A 445 -5.51 0.75 -4.24
CA LYS A 445 -5.32 -0.70 -4.28
C LYS A 445 -4.83 -1.19 -5.65
N PHE A 446 -5.54 -0.80 -6.72
CA PHE A 446 -5.18 -1.16 -8.08
C PHE A 446 -3.80 -0.63 -8.47
N HIS A 447 -3.49 0.61 -8.09
CA HIS A 447 -2.21 1.23 -8.39
C HIS A 447 -1.03 0.53 -7.68
N THR A 448 -1.13 0.35 -6.36
CA THR A 448 -0.10 -0.33 -5.55
C THR A 448 0.18 -1.71 -6.14
N TRP A 449 -0.88 -2.48 -6.41
CA TRP A 449 -0.75 -3.81 -6.99
C TRP A 449 -0.12 -3.78 -8.39
N LEU A 450 -0.49 -2.84 -9.26
CA LEU A 450 0.09 -2.69 -10.60
C LEU A 450 1.58 -2.33 -10.54
N CYS A 451 2.00 -1.49 -9.60
CA CYS A 451 3.41 -1.18 -9.36
C CYS A 451 4.20 -2.42 -8.94
N VAL A 452 3.69 -3.20 -8.00
CA VAL A 452 4.33 -4.46 -7.58
C VAL A 452 4.45 -5.41 -8.77
N ALA A 453 3.38 -5.58 -9.54
CA ALA A 453 3.40 -6.47 -10.69
C ALA A 453 4.44 -6.04 -11.73
N GLN A 454 4.58 -4.74 -11.99
CA GLN A 454 5.62 -4.21 -12.86
C GLN A 454 7.03 -4.47 -12.32
N ILE A 455 7.26 -4.20 -11.02
CA ILE A 455 8.57 -4.43 -10.39
C ILE A 455 8.95 -5.89 -10.48
N VAL A 456 8.08 -6.79 -10.05
CA VAL A 456 8.34 -8.24 -10.06
C VAL A 456 8.60 -8.70 -11.48
N PHE A 457 7.68 -8.43 -12.41
CA PHE A 457 7.79 -8.89 -13.79
C PHE A 457 9.04 -8.34 -14.50
N MET A 458 9.30 -7.03 -14.44
CA MET A 458 10.46 -6.45 -15.12
C MET A 458 11.77 -6.91 -14.50
N THR A 459 11.80 -7.11 -13.17
CA THR A 459 13.00 -7.59 -12.48
C THR A 459 13.27 -9.06 -12.79
N SER A 460 12.27 -9.94 -12.64
CA SER A 460 12.45 -11.38 -12.81
C SER A 460 12.62 -11.79 -14.26
N GLU A 461 11.73 -11.32 -15.14
CA GLU A 461 11.64 -11.83 -16.51
C GLU A 461 12.60 -11.13 -17.46
N ILE A 462 13.02 -9.89 -17.16
CA ILE A 462 13.86 -9.09 -18.06
C ILE A 462 15.21 -8.82 -17.42
N VAL A 463 15.27 -7.98 -16.38
CA VAL A 463 16.54 -7.46 -15.85
C VAL A 463 17.44 -8.57 -15.32
N LEU A 464 16.96 -9.45 -14.45
CA LEU A 464 17.78 -10.53 -13.90
C LEU A 464 18.18 -11.55 -14.96
N ARG A 465 17.30 -11.82 -15.92
CA ARG A 465 17.58 -12.72 -17.05
C ARG A 465 18.72 -12.16 -17.92
N ASP A 466 18.65 -10.88 -18.25
CA ASP A 466 19.65 -10.19 -19.08
C ASP A 466 20.99 -10.07 -18.35
N VAL A 467 20.98 -9.74 -17.06
CA VAL A 467 22.18 -9.74 -16.21
C VAL A 467 22.81 -11.14 -16.20
N ASN A 468 22.02 -12.19 -16.03
CA ASN A 468 22.52 -13.56 -16.06
C ASN A 468 23.08 -13.94 -17.44
N ALA A 469 22.44 -13.51 -18.54
CA ALA A 469 22.95 -13.74 -19.89
C ALA A 469 24.32 -13.07 -20.12
N LEU A 470 24.47 -11.82 -19.65
CA LEU A 470 25.73 -11.06 -19.71
C LEU A 470 26.83 -11.71 -18.86
N LEU A 471 26.50 -12.10 -17.62
CA LEU A 471 27.46 -12.72 -16.69
C LEU A 471 27.90 -14.11 -17.13
N ALA A 472 27.01 -14.88 -17.74
CA ALA A 472 27.31 -16.23 -18.23
C ALA A 472 28.12 -16.24 -19.54
N GLU A 473 28.42 -15.07 -20.12
CA GLU A 473 29.00 -14.92 -21.47
C GLU A 473 28.29 -15.81 -22.50
N SER A 474 26.96 -15.93 -22.38
CA SER A 474 26.19 -16.88 -23.18
C SER A 474 26.34 -16.58 -24.66
N THR A 475 26.77 -17.57 -25.44
CA THR A 475 26.86 -17.45 -26.90
C THR A 475 25.48 -17.50 -27.60
N VAL A 476 24.41 -17.65 -26.82
CA VAL A 476 23.04 -17.94 -27.31
C VAL A 476 22.07 -16.82 -26.96
N MET A 477 22.46 -15.56 -27.13
CA MET A 477 21.55 -14.41 -27.01
C MET A 477 20.96 -14.07 -28.38
N ALA A 478 19.66 -13.73 -28.48
CA ALA A 478 19.05 -13.28 -29.74
C ALA A 478 19.73 -12.01 -30.27
N HIS A 479 19.93 -11.02 -29.40
CA HIS A 479 20.50 -9.73 -29.74
C HIS A 479 21.53 -9.27 -28.71
N PRO A 480 22.78 -9.78 -28.74
CA PRO A 480 23.82 -9.45 -27.76
C PRO A 480 24.05 -7.94 -27.61
N GLU A 481 23.94 -7.18 -28.70
CA GLU A 481 24.09 -5.72 -28.72
C GLU A 481 22.93 -4.97 -28.04
N ALA A 482 21.77 -5.61 -27.89
CA ALA A 482 20.55 -5.03 -27.34
C ALA A 482 20.34 -5.36 -25.85
N VAL A 483 20.99 -6.40 -25.33
CA VAL A 483 20.85 -6.84 -23.91
C VAL A 483 21.18 -5.72 -22.92
N PHE A 484 22.31 -5.04 -23.10
CA PHE A 484 22.68 -3.95 -22.18
C PHE A 484 21.73 -2.73 -22.27
N PRO A 485 21.33 -2.25 -23.47
CA PRO A 485 20.24 -1.28 -23.59
C PRO A 485 18.91 -1.73 -22.96
N GLU A 486 18.53 -2.99 -23.12
CA GLU A 486 17.32 -3.60 -22.51
C GLU A 486 17.38 -3.53 -20.98
N GLU A 487 18.48 -4.00 -20.39
CA GLU A 487 18.74 -3.94 -18.96
C GLU A 487 18.61 -2.52 -18.40
N ILE A 488 19.25 -1.53 -19.03
CA ILE A 488 19.17 -0.12 -18.59
C ILE A 488 17.73 0.40 -18.70
N PHE A 489 17.06 0.13 -19.82
CA PHE A 489 15.73 0.66 -20.09
C PHE A 489 14.69 0.11 -19.12
N PHE A 490 14.64 -1.21 -18.93
CA PHE A 490 13.70 -1.84 -18.01
C PHE A 490 14.13 -1.66 -16.55
N GLY A 491 15.43 -1.60 -16.25
CA GLY A 491 15.94 -1.23 -14.94
C GLY A 491 15.50 0.18 -14.51
N PHE A 492 15.48 1.13 -15.45
CA PHE A 492 14.89 2.45 -15.20
C PHE A 492 13.39 2.38 -14.88
N PHE A 493 12.62 1.55 -15.58
CA PHE A 493 11.19 1.37 -15.26
C PHE A 493 10.98 0.74 -13.89
N VAL A 494 11.78 -0.24 -13.50
CA VAL A 494 11.77 -0.79 -12.13
C VAL A 494 12.00 0.32 -11.11
N ALA A 495 13.01 1.18 -11.32
CA ALA A 495 13.29 2.31 -10.43
C ALA A 495 12.12 3.31 -10.35
N VAL A 496 11.48 3.62 -11.48
CA VAL A 496 10.30 4.50 -11.50
C VAL A 496 9.12 3.86 -10.76
N SER A 497 8.85 2.57 -10.94
CA SER A 497 7.76 1.87 -10.25
C SER A 497 8.02 1.75 -8.75
N ILE A 498 9.28 1.60 -8.30
CA ILE A 498 9.65 1.71 -6.88
C ILE A 498 9.34 3.12 -6.36
N GLY A 499 9.70 4.16 -7.13
CA GLY A 499 9.39 5.55 -6.77
C GLY A 499 7.88 5.82 -6.66
N GLN A 500 7.07 5.28 -7.58
CA GLN A 500 5.61 5.33 -7.52
C GLN A 500 5.08 4.62 -6.28
N LEU A 501 5.62 3.44 -5.97
CA LEU A 501 5.21 2.63 -4.83
C LEU A 501 5.52 3.32 -3.50
N ALA A 502 6.62 4.05 -3.40
CA ALA A 502 6.96 4.86 -2.23
C ALA A 502 5.93 5.99 -1.94
N LEU A 503 5.07 6.34 -2.91
CA LEU A 503 3.96 7.29 -2.69
C LEU A 503 2.72 6.64 -2.07
N ALA A 504 2.60 5.30 -2.14
CA ALA A 504 1.41 4.60 -1.70
C ALA A 504 1.11 4.79 -0.20
N PRO A 505 2.08 4.67 0.73
CA PRO A 505 1.81 4.87 2.16
C PRO A 505 1.24 6.27 2.46
N ARG A 506 1.85 7.32 1.90
CA ARG A 506 1.40 8.71 2.10
C ARG A 506 0.04 9.00 1.47
N THR A 507 -0.20 8.45 0.29
CA THR A 507 -1.49 8.55 -0.39
C THR A 507 -2.57 7.86 0.45
N PHE A 508 -2.25 6.71 1.02
CA PHE A 508 -3.17 5.95 1.87
C PHE A 508 -3.44 6.60 3.23
N LEU A 509 -2.42 7.20 3.86
CA LEU A 509 -2.61 8.03 5.06
C LEU A 509 -3.54 9.22 4.78
N SER A 510 -3.34 9.89 3.64
CA SER A 510 -4.20 11.00 3.22
C SER A 510 -5.63 10.53 2.95
N TYR A 511 -5.80 9.36 2.32
CA TYR A 511 -7.11 8.72 2.15
C TYR A 511 -7.79 8.43 3.48
N SER A 512 -7.05 7.85 4.43
CA SER A 512 -7.57 7.52 5.76
C SER A 512 -8.03 8.78 6.47
N ALA A 513 -7.23 9.84 6.50
CA ALA A 513 -7.63 11.14 7.05
C ALA A 513 -8.89 11.70 6.36
N CYS A 514 -8.97 11.65 5.03
CA CYS A 514 -10.14 12.15 4.29
C CYS A 514 -11.44 11.39 4.61
N THR A 515 -11.34 10.14 5.06
CA THR A 515 -12.47 9.23 5.26
C THR A 515 -12.72 8.89 6.73
N SER A 516 -11.97 9.50 7.65
CA SER A 516 -12.06 9.27 9.09
C SER A 516 -12.45 10.49 9.90
N ILE A 517 -12.47 11.69 9.32
CA ILE A 517 -12.79 12.92 10.04
C ILE A 517 -14.13 13.51 9.61
N GLU A 518 -14.64 14.43 10.43
CA GLU A 518 -15.78 15.28 10.14
C GLU A 518 -17.11 14.54 9.93
N LEU A 519 -17.64 14.50 8.71
CA LEU A 519 -18.93 13.89 8.37
C LEU A 519 -18.75 12.42 7.94
N MET A 520 -17.50 11.95 7.84
CA MET A 520 -17.16 10.56 7.54
C MET A 520 -16.60 9.81 8.75
N THR A 521 -16.63 10.42 9.94
CA THR A 521 -16.23 9.77 11.19
C THR A 521 -16.92 8.42 11.34
N LYS A 522 -16.12 7.38 11.62
CA LYS A 522 -16.60 6.02 11.77
C LYS A 522 -17.07 5.84 13.21
N GLU A 523 -18.38 5.89 13.41
CA GLU A 523 -18.99 5.79 14.74
C GLU A 523 -18.54 4.52 15.50
N TRP A 524 -18.38 3.39 14.80
CA TRP A 524 -17.90 2.15 15.40
C TRP A 524 -16.47 2.27 15.93
N ALA A 525 -15.57 2.95 15.21
CA ALA A 525 -14.18 3.12 15.61
C ALA A 525 -14.08 4.12 16.76
N LEU A 526 -14.92 5.17 16.73
CA LEU A 526 -15.01 6.15 17.81
C LEU A 526 -15.49 5.51 19.11
N LYS A 527 -16.57 4.71 19.06
CA LYS A 527 -17.06 3.94 20.21
C LYS A 527 -15.99 3.01 20.76
N ALA A 528 -15.33 2.26 19.87
CA ALA A 528 -14.29 1.33 20.28
C ALA A 528 -13.08 2.04 20.93
N ALA A 529 -12.73 3.27 20.50
CA ALA A 529 -11.67 4.05 21.14
C ALA A 529 -12.10 4.55 22.53
N LEU A 530 -13.33 5.05 22.67
CA LEU A 530 -13.87 5.51 23.96
C LEU A 530 -14.11 4.37 24.97
N GLU A 531 -14.35 3.15 24.51
CA GLU A 531 -14.47 1.97 25.38
C GLU A 531 -13.11 1.52 25.91
N GLU A 532 -12.06 1.66 25.11
CA GLU A 532 -10.70 1.27 25.47
C GLU A 532 -10.12 2.18 26.55
N SER A 533 -10.30 3.50 26.42
CA SER A 533 -9.87 4.45 27.46
C SER A 533 -10.51 4.17 28.82
N LYS A 534 -11.80 3.83 28.84
CA LYS A 534 -12.51 3.45 30.08
C LYS A 534 -11.99 2.16 30.71
N ILE A 535 -11.52 1.22 29.88
CA ILE A 535 -10.93 -0.03 30.38
C ILE A 535 -9.57 0.26 31.02
N GLU A 536 -8.81 1.19 30.49
CA GLU A 536 -7.51 1.58 31.05
C GLU A 536 -7.66 2.37 32.35
N GLU A 537 -8.57 3.35 32.40
CA GLU A 537 -8.95 4.05 33.64
C GLU A 537 -9.34 3.05 34.74
N TRP A 538 -10.17 2.06 34.40
CA TRP A 538 -10.56 1.02 35.35
C TRP A 538 -9.39 0.14 35.82
N LYS A 539 -8.41 -0.17 34.96
CA LYS A 539 -7.20 -0.92 35.35
C LYS A 539 -6.34 -0.10 36.31
N GLU A 540 -6.21 1.20 36.08
CA GLU A 540 -5.47 2.10 36.97
C GLU A 540 -6.16 2.22 38.35
N GLU A 541 -7.49 2.32 38.38
CA GLU A 541 -8.27 2.39 39.62
C GLU A 541 -8.16 1.12 40.47
N GLN A 542 -8.11 -0.07 39.86
CA GLN A 542 -8.02 -1.33 40.59
C GLN A 542 -6.65 -1.59 41.21
N GLY A 543 -5.63 -0.80 40.84
CA GLY A 543 -4.25 -1.04 41.26
C GLY A 543 -3.69 -2.34 40.67
N ASP A 544 -2.37 -2.44 40.64
CA ASP A 544 -1.59 -3.55 40.07
C ASP A 544 -1.72 -4.88 40.87
N ASP A 545 -2.79 -5.02 41.66
CA ASP A 545 -3.10 -6.22 42.43
C ASP A 545 -3.61 -7.30 41.46
N ASP A 546 -2.66 -8.02 40.86
CA ASP A 546 -2.73 -9.14 39.90
C ASP A 546 -3.66 -10.34 40.28
N GLU A 547 -4.64 -10.20 41.17
CA GLU A 547 -5.66 -11.22 41.43
C GLU A 547 -6.73 -11.25 40.32
N ALA A 548 -6.34 -11.95 39.25
CA ALA A 548 -6.96 -12.32 37.98
C ALA A 548 -8.45 -12.75 37.89
N PHE A 549 -9.35 -12.37 38.81
CA PHE A 549 -10.76 -12.81 38.79
C PHE A 549 -11.80 -11.77 38.29
N GLY A 550 -11.44 -10.49 38.12
CA GLY A 550 -12.39 -9.43 37.72
C GLY A 550 -12.62 -9.30 36.20
N LEU A 551 -11.57 -9.46 35.38
CA LEU A 551 -11.59 -9.14 33.95
C LEU A 551 -12.53 -10.01 33.10
N VAL A 552 -12.73 -11.28 33.50
CA VAL A 552 -13.64 -12.21 32.78
C VAL A 552 -15.11 -11.80 32.98
N GLY A 553 -15.46 -11.23 34.13
CA GLY A 553 -16.83 -10.78 34.43
C GLY A 553 -17.21 -9.55 33.62
N TYR A 554 -16.31 -8.56 33.55
CA TYR A 554 -16.53 -7.30 32.85
C TYR A 554 -16.58 -7.46 31.33
N ARG A 555 -15.66 -8.25 30.74
CA ARG A 555 -15.73 -8.58 29.30
C ARG A 555 -17.03 -9.30 28.94
N LYS A 556 -17.52 -10.20 29.80
CA LYS A 556 -18.77 -10.92 29.54
C LYS A 556 -19.99 -10.00 29.59
N SER A 557 -20.07 -9.06 30.53
CA SER A 557 -21.17 -8.09 30.57
C SER A 557 -21.14 -7.11 29.39
N LEU A 558 -19.96 -6.72 28.91
CA LEU A 558 -19.81 -5.85 27.74
C LEU A 558 -20.18 -6.56 26.43
N GLN A 559 -19.73 -7.80 26.25
CA GLN A 559 -20.04 -8.58 25.05
C GLN A 559 -21.55 -8.86 24.94
N GLU A 560 -22.22 -9.11 26.07
CA GLU A 560 -23.69 -9.21 26.14
C GLU A 560 -24.39 -7.87 25.83
N GLY A 561 -23.77 -6.73 26.12
CA GLY A 561 -24.27 -5.40 25.73
C GLY A 561 -24.17 -5.11 24.23
N VAL A 562 -23.02 -5.40 23.61
CA VAL A 562 -22.74 -5.13 22.19
C VAL A 562 -23.59 -6.00 21.26
N THR A 563 -23.83 -7.27 21.63
CA THR A 563 -24.66 -8.19 20.82
C THR A 563 -26.12 -7.73 20.73
N ASN A 564 -26.61 -7.01 21.75
CA ASN A 564 -27.95 -6.42 21.76
C ASN A 564 -28.06 -5.11 20.95
N LEU A 565 -26.94 -4.47 20.60
CA LEU A 565 -26.90 -3.22 19.82
C LEU A 565 -26.63 -3.48 18.32
N ALA A 566 -25.88 -4.52 17.97
CA ALA A 566 -25.64 -4.92 16.58
C ALA A 566 -26.90 -5.41 15.83
N THR A 567 -28.02 -5.58 16.53
CA THR A 567 -29.34 -5.95 15.96
C THR A 567 -30.29 -4.76 15.82
N TYR A 568 -29.85 -3.52 16.09
CA TYR A 568 -30.69 -2.33 16.02
C TYR A 568 -30.64 -1.67 14.62
N ASP A 569 -31.49 -2.13 13.70
CA ASP A 569 -31.75 -1.53 12.36
C ASP A 569 -32.72 -0.32 12.44
N GLY A 570 -32.46 0.62 13.34
CA GLY A 570 -33.26 1.85 13.46
C GLY A 570 -32.84 2.91 12.42
N PRO A 571 -33.78 3.66 11.79
CA PRO A 571 -33.43 4.75 10.89
C PRO A 571 -32.69 5.86 11.65
N ILE A 572 -31.64 6.39 11.01
CA ILE A 572 -30.82 7.51 11.48
C ILE A 572 -31.73 8.73 11.72
N LEU A 573 -32.04 9.01 12.98
CA LEU A 573 -32.66 10.26 13.38
C LEU A 573 -31.57 11.34 13.37
N MET A 574 -31.53 12.13 12.28
CA MET A 574 -30.81 13.39 12.32
C MET A 574 -31.43 14.30 13.39
N PRO A 575 -30.63 15.13 14.08
CA PRO A 575 -31.16 16.13 14.99
C PRO A 575 -32.14 17.05 14.24
N PRO A 576 -33.24 17.48 14.89
CA PRO A 576 -34.22 18.36 14.25
C PRO A 576 -33.54 19.66 13.84
N ALA A 577 -33.71 20.04 12.57
CA ALA A 577 -33.32 21.35 12.09
C ALA A 577 -34.04 22.41 12.95
N ASN A 578 -33.26 23.26 13.62
CA ASN A 578 -33.77 24.43 14.32
C ASN A 578 -34.46 25.33 13.31
N ASN A 579 -35.78 25.32 13.35
CA ASN A 579 -36.64 26.12 12.49
C ASN A 579 -37.04 27.36 13.30
N ASP A 580 -36.13 28.33 13.39
CA ASP A 580 -36.43 29.63 13.98
C ASP A 580 -37.32 30.43 13.02
N GLY A 581 -38.61 30.39 13.33
CA GLY A 581 -39.62 31.20 12.66
C GLY A 581 -39.45 32.68 12.98
N SER A 582 -39.26 33.49 11.94
CA SER A 582 -39.75 34.87 11.95
C SER A 582 -40.71 35.06 10.78
N SER A 583 -42.00 35.21 11.11
CA SER A 583 -43.02 35.69 10.20
C SER A 583 -43.40 37.12 10.61
N ALA A 584 -43.32 38.07 9.70
CA ALA A 584 -44.40 39.01 9.36
C ALA A 584 -43.87 40.12 8.43
N ALA A 585 -44.37 40.17 7.20
CA ALA A 585 -45.34 41.20 6.76
C ALA A 585 -45.41 41.30 5.22
N ASN A 586 -46.56 40.88 4.71
CA ASN A 586 -47.33 41.39 3.57
C ASN A 586 -46.70 42.42 2.60
N GLY A 587 -46.76 42.09 1.30
CA GLY A 587 -46.77 43.09 0.23
C GLY A 587 -46.68 42.50 -1.17
N ASN A 588 -47.79 42.03 -1.72
CA ASN A 588 -48.01 41.83 -3.17
C ASN A 588 -49.19 42.76 -3.58
N PRO A 589 -49.47 43.10 -4.86
CA PRO A 589 -48.83 42.62 -6.09
C PRO A 589 -48.60 43.68 -7.20
N ALA A 590 -47.79 43.33 -8.21
CA ALA A 590 -47.96 43.85 -9.57
C ALA A 590 -47.48 42.82 -10.61
N ALA A 591 -48.39 42.51 -11.51
CA ALA A 591 -48.30 41.55 -12.59
C ALA A 591 -47.28 41.93 -13.68
N THR A 592 -46.66 40.93 -14.30
CA THR A 592 -46.57 40.85 -15.77
C THR A 592 -46.21 39.42 -16.23
N GLU A 593 -47.27 38.69 -16.57
CA GLU A 593 -47.45 37.94 -17.82
C GLU A 593 -46.23 37.85 -18.76
N LYS A 594 -45.77 36.61 -19.03
CA LYS A 594 -45.47 36.15 -20.40
C LYS A 594 -45.39 34.63 -20.48
N GLU A 595 -46.33 34.08 -21.25
CA GLU A 595 -46.32 32.76 -21.87
C GLU A 595 -45.04 32.51 -22.68
N THR A 596 -44.55 31.26 -22.67
CA THR A 596 -44.37 30.46 -23.90
C THR A 596 -44.11 28.98 -23.57
N THR A 597 -45.15 28.19 -23.77
CA THR A 597 -45.26 26.91 -24.49
C THR A 597 -44.02 26.05 -24.81
N ASN A 598 -44.14 24.76 -24.42
CA ASN A 598 -43.86 23.50 -25.15
C ASN A 598 -42.51 23.28 -25.87
N ALA A 599 -41.84 22.16 -25.54
CA ALA A 599 -41.90 20.95 -26.36
C ALA A 599 -41.29 19.72 -25.65
N GLN A 600 -41.99 18.59 -25.81
CA GLN A 600 -41.57 17.23 -25.49
C GLN A 600 -40.44 16.77 -26.42
N LEU A 601 -39.44 16.08 -25.85
CA LEU A 601 -38.92 14.79 -26.33
C LEU A 601 -38.22 14.08 -25.18
#